data_AF-A0A5C6Z1E8-F1
#
_entry.id   AF-A0A5C6Z1E8-F1
#
_cell.length_a   1.000
_cell.length_b   1.000
_cell.length_c   1.000
_cell.angle_alpha   90.00
_cell.angle_beta   90.00
_cell.angle_gamma   90.00
#
_symmetry.space_group_name_H-M   'P 1'
#
loop_
_entity.id
_entity.type
_entity.pdbx_description
1 polymer ?
#
loop_
_entity_poly.entity_id
_entity_poly.type
_entity_poly.pdbx_seq_one_letter_code
_entity_poly.pdbx_strand_id
1 'polypeptide(L)'
;MENTDNNSDIKATPNEAEFEKVKLNTWESIKKFLSELFDIRSDTDRDATIDAVKKDISFKGHTAWILIFSIFVASIGLNVSSAAVVIGAMLISPLMGPIVGIGLSVAINDVETLRRSLINLGVMVFLSVLTAFLYFKLSPLTEETPELIARTYPTILDVLIAIFGGLGLIVAKTKSGTIASVIFGVAIATALMPPLCTVGYGLAIGNASYAGGALYLFSINAVFIALSTFIVSKILRFPLVRYANSKRRKRTAQIASLIAIAVMVPSVWLFIKLLDQQVFENKTKEFVKNIIRYEGAEVVKFTQDYKSKNINVYLIGRPVPQNKINEWLSELEKTEKLEQTHLRIYQGADQTGEISAKLSGEIKAGILEDLYVKNEQLIQNKDEKISFLENEIALMKVQNVPFKELSEELKINYEGVETFSYSNKITTNYKKTDTLPVINIRWKKDVSLKERRTDLKKIEEWLKFKLKLDTLQVSEYP
;
A
#
# COMPACT_ATOMS: atom_id res chain seq x y z
N MET A 1 19.66 56.40 -64.84
CA MET A 1 20.53 56.67 -63.68
C MET A 1 19.66 56.51 -62.47
N GLU A 2 19.61 55.34 -61.87
CA GLU A 2 20.54 54.77 -60.85
C GLU A 2 19.71 54.63 -59.57
N ASN A 3 19.47 53.40 -59.12
CA ASN A 3 20.00 52.80 -57.88
C ASN A 3 19.32 53.37 -56.61
N THR A 4 18.84 52.60 -55.63
CA THR A 4 19.24 51.26 -55.16
C THR A 4 18.21 50.77 -54.12
N ASP A 5 17.96 49.46 -54.10
CA ASP A 5 17.41 48.71 -52.96
C ASP A 5 18.27 48.88 -51.70
N ASN A 6 17.66 48.83 -50.51
CA ASN A 6 18.17 47.94 -49.46
C ASN A 6 17.14 47.64 -48.37
N ASN A 7 16.94 46.34 -48.23
CA ASN A 7 16.19 45.65 -47.19
C ASN A 7 17.10 45.44 -45.96
N SER A 8 16.48 45.06 -44.84
CA SER A 8 17.06 44.56 -43.57
C SER A 8 17.56 45.57 -42.53
N ASP A 9 16.87 45.57 -41.38
CA ASP A 9 17.58 45.48 -40.10
C ASP A 9 16.82 44.51 -39.17
N ILE A 10 17.43 43.35 -39.01
CA ILE A 10 17.02 42.22 -38.19
C ILE A 10 17.50 42.48 -36.76
N LYS A 11 16.62 42.20 -35.80
CA LYS A 11 16.78 42.26 -34.34
C LYS A 11 18.23 42.02 -33.86
N ALA A 12 18.77 43.00 -33.14
CA ALA A 12 19.94 42.83 -32.28
C ALA A 12 19.72 41.68 -31.29
N THR A 13 20.64 40.72 -31.30
CA THR A 13 20.74 39.69 -30.27
C THR A 13 21.08 40.34 -28.92
N PRO A 14 20.45 39.91 -27.80
CA PRO A 14 20.78 40.46 -26.49
C PRO A 14 22.22 40.09 -26.13
N ASN A 15 22.97 41.08 -25.64
CA ASN A 15 24.36 40.93 -25.21
C ASN A 15 24.49 39.79 -24.18
N GLU A 16 25.47 38.90 -24.34
CA GLU A 16 25.74 37.78 -23.41
C GLU A 16 25.90 38.26 -21.95
N ALA A 17 26.45 39.47 -21.75
CA ALA A 17 26.61 40.09 -20.44
C ALA A 17 25.28 40.51 -19.77
N GLU A 18 24.24 40.83 -20.55
CA GLU A 18 22.89 41.07 -20.04
C GLU A 18 22.19 39.75 -19.70
N PHE A 19 22.40 38.72 -20.52
CA PHE A 19 21.83 37.39 -20.30
C PHE A 19 22.39 36.72 -19.03
N GLU A 20 23.69 36.86 -18.76
CA GLU A 20 24.32 36.41 -17.52
C GLU A 20 23.79 37.15 -16.27
N LYS A 21 23.64 38.47 -16.34
CA LYS A 21 23.07 39.28 -15.23
C LYS A 21 21.60 38.93 -14.95
N VAL A 22 20.81 38.69 -16.00
CA VAL A 22 19.42 38.24 -15.85
C VAL A 22 19.36 36.83 -15.26
N LYS A 23 20.23 35.90 -15.69
CA LYS A 23 20.34 34.56 -15.08
C LYS A 23 20.74 34.60 -13.60
N LEU A 24 21.71 35.44 -13.23
CA LEU A 24 22.16 35.61 -11.84
C LEU A 24 21.03 36.17 -10.96
N ASN A 25 20.34 37.22 -11.41
CA ASN A 25 19.19 37.79 -10.69
C ASN A 25 18.00 36.82 -10.62
N THR A 26 17.79 36.01 -11.65
CA THR A 26 16.73 34.98 -11.67
C THR A 26 17.08 33.82 -10.73
N TRP A 27 18.35 33.39 -10.69
CA TRP A 27 18.82 32.36 -9.76
C TRP A 27 18.80 32.83 -8.31
N GLU A 28 19.18 34.08 -8.05
CA GLU A 28 19.03 34.68 -6.71
C GLU A 28 17.56 34.81 -6.32
N SER A 29 16.68 35.15 -7.25
CA SER A 29 15.23 35.21 -7.02
C SER A 29 14.64 33.81 -6.78
N ILE A 30 15.05 32.79 -7.54
CA ILE A 30 14.65 31.39 -7.34
C ILE A 30 15.19 30.88 -6.01
N LYS A 31 16.45 31.18 -5.66
CA LYS A 31 17.07 30.79 -4.39
C LYS A 31 16.39 31.49 -3.22
N LYS A 32 16.04 32.76 -3.35
CA LYS A 32 15.30 33.53 -2.34
C LYS A 32 13.87 33.00 -2.19
N PHE A 33 13.17 32.75 -3.29
CA PHE A 33 11.85 32.13 -3.29
C PHE A 33 11.87 30.73 -2.67
N LEU A 34 12.83 29.88 -3.04
CA LEU A 34 13.03 28.56 -2.40
C LEU A 34 13.35 28.72 -0.91
N SER A 35 14.22 29.66 -0.55
CA SER A 35 14.56 29.92 0.85
C SER A 35 13.35 30.39 1.65
N GLU A 36 12.50 31.26 1.10
CA GLU A 36 11.27 31.73 1.75
C GLU A 36 10.19 30.64 1.80
N LEU A 37 10.05 29.83 0.75
CA LEU A 37 9.11 28.71 0.68
C LEU A 37 9.46 27.60 1.68
N PHE A 38 10.76 27.35 1.90
CA PHE A 38 11.25 26.34 2.84
C PHE A 38 11.56 26.91 4.24
N ASP A 39 11.42 28.22 4.49
CA ASP A 39 11.64 28.78 5.83
C ASP A 39 10.42 28.56 6.72
N ILE A 40 10.44 27.42 7.43
CA ILE A 40 9.41 27.03 8.38
C ILE A 40 9.57 27.78 9.72
N ARG A 41 10.65 28.53 9.92
CA ARG A 41 11.01 29.10 11.25
C ARG A 41 10.16 30.29 11.66
N SER A 42 9.61 31.05 10.72
CA SER A 42 8.81 32.25 10.97
C SER A 42 7.49 31.95 11.70
N ASP A 43 6.84 30.83 11.36
CA ASP A 43 5.53 30.41 11.91
C ASP A 43 5.63 29.37 13.04
N THR A 44 6.85 29.11 13.53
CA THR A 44 7.12 28.07 14.54
C THR A 44 6.92 28.58 15.97
N ASP A 45 5.94 28.02 16.69
CA ASP A 45 5.81 28.21 18.15
C ASP A 45 6.52 27.08 18.91
N ARG A 46 7.75 27.35 19.35
CA ARG A 46 8.62 26.34 19.98
C ARG A 46 8.14 25.96 21.38
N ASP A 47 7.73 26.93 22.17
CA ASP A 47 7.36 26.70 23.57
C ASP A 47 6.01 25.97 23.64
N ALA A 48 5.03 26.39 22.83
CA ALA A 48 3.76 25.68 22.74
C ALA A 48 3.94 24.24 22.24
N THR A 49 4.88 24.01 21.31
CA THR A 49 5.20 22.66 20.83
C THR A 49 5.77 21.78 21.94
N ILE A 50 6.70 22.31 22.74
CA ILE A 50 7.30 21.57 23.86
C ILE A 50 6.22 21.19 24.88
N ASP A 51 5.34 22.11 25.23
CA ASP A 51 4.27 21.85 26.19
C ASP A 51 3.22 20.87 25.65
N ALA A 52 2.86 20.98 24.37
CA ALA A 52 1.96 20.04 23.72
C ALA A 52 2.53 18.61 23.71
N VAL A 53 3.81 18.44 23.36
CA VAL A 53 4.47 17.12 23.41
C VAL A 53 4.56 16.61 24.84
N LYS A 54 4.88 17.47 25.83
CA LYS A 54 4.93 17.07 27.24
C LYS A 54 3.58 16.60 27.77
N LYS A 55 2.50 17.23 27.36
CA LYS A 55 1.13 16.83 27.70
C LYS A 55 0.80 15.45 27.12
N ASP A 56 1.19 15.18 25.88
CA ASP A 56 0.92 13.91 25.19
C ASP A 56 1.74 12.72 25.74
N ILE A 57 2.83 12.97 26.47
CA ILE A 57 3.60 11.91 27.13
C ILE A 57 2.83 11.31 28.32
N SER A 58 1.98 12.09 28.99
CA SER A 58 1.37 11.70 30.27
C SER A 58 0.36 10.55 30.11
N PHE A 59 0.74 9.36 30.55
CA PHE A 59 -0.14 8.21 30.66
C PHE A 59 -0.91 8.24 32.00
N LYS A 60 -2.18 8.65 32.00
CA LYS A 60 -3.06 8.60 33.19
C LYS A 60 -4.45 8.08 32.84
N GLY A 61 -4.93 7.08 33.57
CA GLY A 61 -6.32 6.62 33.63
C GLY A 61 -6.99 6.43 32.27
N HIS A 62 -7.66 7.48 31.79
CA HIS A 62 -8.37 7.52 30.51
C HIS A 62 -7.50 7.07 29.32
N THR A 63 -6.26 7.54 29.23
CA THR A 63 -5.34 7.18 28.13
C THR A 63 -5.04 5.67 28.07
N ALA A 64 -5.02 5.01 29.24
CA ALA A 64 -4.81 3.56 29.34
C ALA A 64 -6.02 2.78 28.81
N TRP A 65 -7.22 3.18 29.22
CA TRP A 65 -8.45 2.56 28.74
C TRP A 65 -8.68 2.77 27.24
N ILE A 66 -8.40 3.98 26.74
CA ILE A 66 -8.44 4.29 25.31
C ILE A 66 -7.48 3.37 24.53
N LEU A 67 -6.27 3.13 25.05
CA LEU A 67 -5.31 2.21 24.45
C LEU A 67 -5.81 0.75 24.47
N ILE A 68 -6.38 0.29 25.58
CA ILE A 68 -6.93 -1.08 25.68
C ILE A 68 -8.06 -1.27 24.66
N PHE A 69 -9.03 -0.37 24.62
CA PHE A 69 -10.15 -0.47 23.68
C PHE A 69 -9.69 -0.36 22.23
N SER A 70 -8.76 0.52 21.93
CA SER A 70 -8.24 0.62 20.57
C SER A 70 -7.52 -0.68 20.17
N ILE A 71 -6.74 -1.30 21.05
CA ILE A 71 -6.06 -2.58 20.77
C ILE A 71 -7.06 -3.72 20.51
N PHE A 72 -8.18 -3.78 21.24
CA PHE A 72 -9.25 -4.72 20.91
C PHE A 72 -9.80 -4.47 19.50
N VAL A 73 -10.14 -3.22 19.17
CA VAL A 73 -10.66 -2.87 17.83
C VAL A 73 -9.64 -3.20 16.74
N ALA A 74 -8.36 -2.90 16.94
CA ALA A 74 -7.30 -3.23 16.00
C ALA A 74 -7.13 -4.75 15.83
N SER A 75 -7.16 -5.51 16.93
CA SER A 75 -7.03 -6.97 16.89
C SER A 75 -8.21 -7.64 16.18
N ILE A 76 -9.43 -7.13 16.40
CA ILE A 76 -10.62 -7.54 15.64
C ILE A 76 -10.45 -7.19 14.16
N GLY A 77 -10.03 -5.95 13.85
CA GLY A 77 -9.79 -5.48 12.49
C GLY A 77 -8.78 -6.33 11.73
N LEU A 78 -7.67 -6.73 12.39
CA LEU A 78 -6.68 -7.64 11.82
C LEU A 78 -7.26 -9.04 11.59
N ASN A 79 -8.07 -9.55 12.52
CA ASN A 79 -8.67 -10.88 12.42
C ASN A 79 -9.72 -10.99 11.31
N VAL A 80 -10.45 -9.91 11.02
CA VAL A 80 -11.39 -9.84 9.89
C VAL A 80 -10.75 -9.27 8.62
N SER A 81 -9.44 -9.07 8.62
CA SER A 81 -8.67 -8.49 7.50
C SER A 81 -9.24 -7.15 6.98
N SER A 82 -9.73 -6.29 7.88
CA SER A 82 -10.32 -4.98 7.54
C SER A 82 -9.37 -3.82 7.84
N ALA A 83 -8.69 -3.33 6.80
CA ALA A 83 -7.81 -2.17 6.90
C ALA A 83 -8.53 -0.91 7.44
N ALA A 84 -9.80 -0.70 7.10
CA ALA A 84 -10.57 0.46 7.57
C ALA A 84 -10.75 0.48 9.09
N VAL A 85 -11.05 -0.68 9.70
CA VAL A 85 -11.18 -0.82 11.16
C VAL A 85 -9.83 -0.62 11.84
N VAL A 86 -8.77 -1.17 11.26
CA VAL A 86 -7.39 -1.02 11.75
C VAL A 86 -6.96 0.45 11.74
N ILE A 87 -7.24 1.18 10.66
CA ILE A 87 -6.98 2.63 10.55
C ILE A 87 -7.77 3.41 11.60
N GLY A 88 -9.05 3.07 11.81
CA GLY A 88 -9.88 3.69 12.85
C GLY A 88 -9.31 3.52 14.25
N ALA A 89 -8.79 2.33 14.57
CA ALA A 89 -8.14 2.05 15.84
C ALA A 89 -6.84 2.87 16.03
N MET A 90 -6.04 3.04 14.97
CA MET A 90 -4.82 3.86 15.01
C MET A 90 -5.09 5.32 15.35
N LEU A 91 -6.17 5.91 14.81
CA LEU A 91 -6.55 7.30 15.06
C LEU A 91 -6.86 7.61 16.52
N ILE A 92 -7.37 6.60 17.23
CA ILE A 92 -7.76 6.70 18.64
C ILE A 92 -6.54 6.50 19.55
N SER A 93 -5.50 5.81 19.09
CA SER A 93 -4.41 5.32 19.92
C SER A 93 -3.38 6.41 20.30
N PRO A 94 -3.08 6.60 21.61
CA PRO A 94 -2.16 7.64 22.07
C PRO A 94 -0.66 7.28 22.00
N LEU A 95 -0.26 6.24 21.25
CA LEU A 95 1.11 5.70 21.25
C LEU A 95 2.19 6.68 20.76
N MET A 96 1.84 7.67 19.94
CA MET A 96 2.82 8.58 19.35
C MET A 96 3.42 9.58 20.35
N GLY A 97 2.68 9.96 21.39
CA GLY A 97 3.09 10.99 22.34
C GLY A 97 4.45 10.71 22.99
N PRO A 98 4.62 9.55 23.65
CA PRO A 98 5.91 9.15 24.22
C PRO A 98 7.05 9.07 23.21
N ILE A 99 6.81 8.58 21.98
CA ILE A 99 7.85 8.43 20.95
C ILE A 99 8.39 9.79 20.51
N VAL A 100 7.49 10.73 20.20
CA VAL A 100 7.85 12.12 19.88
C VAL A 100 8.53 12.77 21.10
N GLY A 101 8.04 12.47 22.30
CA GLY A 101 8.64 12.91 23.55
C GLY A 101 10.10 12.50 23.72
N ILE A 102 10.47 11.26 23.34
CA ILE A 102 11.87 10.80 23.35
C ILE A 102 12.71 11.67 22.42
N GLY A 103 12.31 11.81 21.16
CA GLY A 103 13.06 12.58 20.16
C GLY A 103 13.24 14.05 20.56
N LEU A 104 12.15 14.68 21.02
CA LEU A 104 12.18 16.06 21.49
C LEU A 104 13.08 16.23 22.71
N SER A 105 12.96 15.34 23.71
CA SER A 105 13.74 15.39 24.95
C SER A 105 15.24 15.29 24.70
N VAL A 106 15.63 14.44 23.75
CA VAL A 106 17.02 14.34 23.31
C VAL A 106 17.47 15.62 22.58
N ALA A 107 16.60 16.26 21.79
CA ALA A 107 16.95 17.50 21.09
C ALA A 107 17.16 18.69 22.04
N ILE A 108 16.34 18.80 23.08
CA ILE A 108 16.38 19.90 24.07
C ILE A 108 17.22 19.59 25.32
N ASN A 109 17.84 18.40 25.38
CA ASN A 109 18.60 17.88 26.52
C ASN A 109 17.79 17.78 27.83
N ASP A 110 16.52 17.37 27.76
CA ASP A 110 15.64 17.20 28.92
C ASP A 110 15.58 15.73 29.38
N VAL A 111 16.46 15.36 30.31
CA VAL A 111 16.58 13.97 30.81
C VAL A 111 15.34 13.52 31.61
N GLU A 112 14.65 14.44 32.29
CA GLU A 112 13.46 14.11 33.06
C GLU A 112 12.31 13.72 32.13
N THR A 113 12.09 14.53 31.08
CA THR A 113 11.09 14.22 30.05
C THR A 113 11.45 12.95 29.30
N LEU A 114 12.73 12.75 28.96
CA LEU A 114 13.21 11.52 28.31
C LEU A 114 12.88 10.26 29.13
N ARG A 115 13.17 10.29 30.44
CA ARG A 115 12.88 9.17 31.35
C ARG A 115 11.38 8.88 31.42
N ARG A 116 10.55 9.92 31.53
CA ARG A 116 9.09 9.79 31.55
C ARG A 116 8.56 9.20 30.25
N SER A 117 9.06 9.66 29.11
CA SER A 117 8.68 9.12 27.79
C SER A 117 9.06 7.65 27.65
N LEU A 118 10.27 7.25 28.06
CA LEU A 118 10.71 5.86 28.00
C LEU A 118 9.87 4.93 28.89
N ILE A 119 9.59 5.34 30.14
CA ILE A 119 8.74 4.57 31.06
C ILE A 119 7.34 4.42 30.50
N ASN A 120 6.72 5.53 30.05
CA ASN A 120 5.36 5.49 29.53
C ASN A 120 5.26 4.68 28.23
N LEU A 121 6.25 4.80 27.33
CA LEU A 121 6.31 3.96 26.13
C LEU A 121 6.37 2.47 26.49
N GLY A 122 7.24 2.09 27.43
CA GLY A 122 7.36 0.70 27.89
C GLY A 122 6.06 0.17 28.50
N VAL A 123 5.40 0.96 29.34
CA VAL A 123 4.09 0.59 29.92
C VAL A 123 3.02 0.43 28.82
N MET A 124 2.97 1.34 27.85
CA MET A 124 2.00 1.27 26.76
C MET A 124 2.24 0.09 25.83
N VAL A 125 3.49 -0.22 25.49
CA VAL A 125 3.86 -1.41 24.73
C VAL A 125 3.45 -2.68 25.49
N PHE A 126 3.79 -2.78 26.78
CA PHE A 126 3.42 -3.91 27.61
C PHE A 126 1.92 -4.10 27.66
N LEU A 127 1.16 -3.04 27.94
CA LEU A 127 -0.30 -3.10 28.02
C LEU A 127 -0.93 -3.47 26.68
N SER A 128 -0.38 -2.97 25.58
CA SER A 128 -0.87 -3.26 24.22
C SER A 128 -0.66 -4.72 23.86
N VAL A 129 0.57 -5.23 24.07
CA VAL A 129 0.91 -6.64 23.81
C VAL A 129 0.10 -7.56 24.71
N LEU A 130 -0.05 -7.23 25.99
CA LEU A 130 -0.85 -8.02 26.93
C LEU A 130 -2.32 -8.08 26.51
N THR A 131 -2.90 -6.94 26.11
CA THR A 131 -4.31 -6.87 25.67
C THR A 131 -4.53 -7.68 24.40
N ALA A 132 -3.66 -7.52 23.40
CA ALA A 132 -3.72 -8.29 22.16
C ALA A 132 -3.52 -9.80 22.41
N PHE A 133 -2.56 -10.16 23.26
CA PHE A 133 -2.32 -11.55 23.66
C PHE A 133 -3.56 -12.18 24.31
N LEU A 134 -4.19 -11.47 25.26
CA LEU A 134 -5.41 -11.94 25.91
C LEU A 134 -6.56 -12.10 24.91
N TYR A 135 -6.72 -11.15 24.00
CA TYR A 135 -7.73 -11.25 22.93
C TYR A 135 -7.51 -12.50 22.06
N PHE A 136 -6.30 -12.68 21.49
CA PHE A 136 -6.04 -13.80 20.58
C PHE A 136 -5.99 -15.15 21.28
N LYS A 137 -5.66 -15.19 22.57
CA LYS A 137 -5.69 -16.42 23.36
C LYS A 137 -7.12 -16.86 23.72
N LEU A 138 -8.04 -15.91 23.90
CA LEU A 138 -9.44 -16.17 24.23
C LEU A 138 -10.32 -16.30 22.98
N SER A 139 -9.92 -15.69 21.87
CA SER A 139 -10.63 -15.74 20.60
C SER A 139 -10.52 -17.13 19.97
N PRO A 140 -11.64 -17.74 19.52
CA PRO A 140 -11.61 -18.98 18.75
C PRO A 140 -11.14 -18.77 17.30
N LEU A 141 -11.02 -17.51 16.85
CA LEU A 141 -10.57 -17.12 15.52
C LEU A 141 -9.12 -16.65 15.59
N THR A 142 -8.18 -17.53 15.23
CA THR A 142 -6.73 -17.27 15.23
C THR A 142 -6.09 -17.56 13.87
N GLU A 143 -6.87 -17.56 12.79
CA GLU A 143 -6.37 -17.81 11.45
C GLU A 143 -5.40 -16.70 11.01
N GLU A 144 -4.42 -17.08 10.19
CA GLU A 144 -3.45 -16.13 9.64
C GLU A 144 -4.12 -15.29 8.57
N THR A 145 -4.30 -13.99 8.83
CA THR A 145 -4.85 -13.06 7.83
C THR A 145 -3.74 -12.34 7.08
N PRO A 146 -3.97 -11.95 5.81
CA PRO A 146 -2.98 -11.20 5.02
C PRO A 146 -2.53 -9.91 5.70
N GLU A 147 -3.45 -9.18 6.34
CA GLU A 147 -3.15 -7.94 7.09
C GLU A 147 -2.22 -8.19 8.30
N LEU A 148 -2.32 -9.36 8.93
CA LEU A 148 -1.49 -9.72 10.06
C LEU A 148 -0.08 -10.16 9.62
N ILE A 149 -0.01 -11.00 8.58
CA ILE A 149 1.26 -11.46 7.99
C ILE A 149 2.07 -10.28 7.44
N ALA A 150 1.41 -9.28 6.83
CA ALA A 150 2.07 -8.08 6.33
C ALA A 150 2.79 -7.26 7.41
N ARG A 151 2.53 -7.53 8.70
CA ARG A 151 3.10 -6.81 9.85
C ARG A 151 4.04 -7.66 10.70
N THR A 152 4.45 -8.85 10.23
CA THR A 152 5.40 -9.71 10.95
C THR A 152 6.86 -9.37 10.70
N TYR A 153 7.20 -8.68 9.61
CA TYR A 153 8.60 -8.31 9.31
C TYR A 153 8.69 -6.90 8.76
N PRO A 154 9.75 -6.15 9.14
CA PRO A 154 9.96 -4.81 8.60
C PRO A 154 10.46 -4.81 7.17
N THR A 155 10.03 -3.80 6.42
CA THR A 155 10.54 -3.49 5.09
C THR A 155 11.24 -2.13 5.08
N ILE A 156 12.05 -1.85 4.06
CA ILE A 156 12.64 -0.52 3.85
C ILE A 156 11.54 0.55 3.76
N LEU A 157 10.40 0.20 3.14
CA LEU A 157 9.30 1.14 2.94
C LEU A 157 8.71 1.60 4.28
N ASP A 158 8.60 0.70 5.27
CA ASP A 158 8.16 1.07 6.62
C ASP A 158 9.10 2.11 7.25
N VAL A 159 10.42 1.97 7.03
CA VAL A 159 11.41 2.94 7.53
C VAL A 159 11.27 4.30 6.85
N LEU A 160 11.11 4.33 5.53
CA LEU A 160 10.93 5.58 4.80
C LEU A 160 9.65 6.29 5.25
N ILE A 161 8.56 5.54 5.43
CA ILE A 161 7.31 6.07 5.96
C ILE A 161 7.52 6.61 7.38
N ALA A 162 8.25 5.91 8.25
CA ALA A 162 8.57 6.39 9.60
C ALA A 162 9.42 7.68 9.60
N ILE A 163 10.40 7.78 8.69
CA ILE A 163 11.25 8.97 8.54
C ILE A 163 10.40 10.16 8.10
N PHE A 164 9.76 10.06 6.93
CA PHE A 164 9.01 11.18 6.33
C PHE A 164 7.75 11.51 7.13
N GLY A 165 7.07 10.50 7.67
CA GLY A 165 5.98 10.66 8.60
C GLY A 165 6.43 11.41 9.86
N GLY A 166 7.53 10.97 10.49
CA GLY A 166 8.12 11.64 11.65
C GLY A 166 8.51 13.09 11.37
N LEU A 167 9.07 13.39 10.19
CA LEU A 167 9.41 14.76 9.77
C LEU A 167 8.14 15.62 9.61
N GLY A 168 7.12 15.09 8.91
CA GLY A 168 5.85 15.79 8.72
C GLY A 168 5.12 16.05 10.05
N LEU A 169 5.16 15.09 10.98
CA LEU A 169 4.53 15.18 12.29
C LEU A 169 5.08 16.34 13.13
N ILE A 170 6.40 16.42 13.25
CA ILE A 170 7.04 17.47 14.05
C ILE A 170 6.88 18.84 13.39
N VAL A 171 6.96 18.94 12.06
CA VAL A 171 6.67 20.18 11.32
C VAL A 171 5.22 20.64 11.54
N ALA A 172 4.26 19.71 11.47
CA ALA A 172 2.85 20.01 11.72
C ALA A 172 2.57 20.43 13.18
N LYS A 173 3.28 19.83 14.14
CA LYS A 173 3.20 20.23 15.55
C LYS A 173 3.81 21.60 15.80
N THR A 174 4.85 21.98 15.05
CA THR A 174 5.51 23.28 15.20
C THR A 174 4.76 24.45 14.63
N LYS A 175 3.86 24.20 13.67
CA LYS A 175 3.07 25.26 13.06
C LYS A 175 2.07 25.83 14.07
N SER A 176 2.05 27.16 14.17
CA SER A 176 1.04 27.92 14.91
C SER A 176 -0.37 27.51 14.47
N GLY A 177 -1.18 27.00 15.40
CA GLY A 177 -2.55 26.52 15.12
C GLY A 177 -2.68 25.03 14.78
N THR A 178 -1.69 24.19 15.10
CA THR A 178 -1.67 22.71 15.04
C THR A 178 -2.62 22.06 14.02
N ILE A 179 -2.08 21.57 12.91
CA ILE A 179 -2.88 20.87 11.91
C ILE A 179 -3.11 19.41 12.35
N ALA A 180 -4.19 19.19 13.10
CA ALA A 180 -4.54 17.88 13.62
C ALA A 180 -4.63 16.79 12.52
N SER A 181 -5.11 17.13 11.33
CA SER A 181 -5.22 16.18 10.21
C SER A 181 -3.88 15.60 9.76
N VAL A 182 -2.79 16.36 9.83
CA VAL A 182 -1.44 15.86 9.47
C VAL A 182 -0.91 14.93 10.56
N ILE A 183 -1.14 15.26 11.83
CA ILE A 183 -0.77 14.40 12.97
C ILE A 183 -1.46 13.04 12.84
N PHE A 184 -2.77 13.05 12.57
CA PHE A 184 -3.57 11.85 12.35
C PHE A 184 -3.14 11.09 11.09
N GLY A 185 -2.84 11.79 9.99
CA GLY A 185 -2.35 11.17 8.76
C GLY A 185 -1.02 10.43 8.95
N VAL A 186 -0.10 11.00 9.73
CA VAL A 186 1.16 10.33 10.07
C VAL A 186 0.92 9.13 11.00
N ALA A 187 0.02 9.25 11.97
CA ALA A 187 -0.35 8.15 12.86
C ALA A 187 -0.84 6.93 12.08
N ILE A 188 -1.66 7.17 11.06
CA ILE A 188 -2.17 6.14 10.15
C ILE A 188 -1.03 5.54 9.32
N ALA A 189 -0.20 6.40 8.69
CA ALA A 189 0.84 5.95 7.78
C ALA A 189 1.92 5.10 8.48
N THR A 190 2.32 5.47 9.69
CA THR A 190 3.43 4.83 10.42
C THR A 190 3.08 3.48 11.04
N ALA A 191 1.80 3.09 10.98
CA ALA A 191 1.27 1.78 11.37
C ALA A 191 1.90 1.22 12.65
N LEU A 192 2.00 2.02 13.71
CA LEU A 192 2.67 1.61 14.96
C LEU A 192 1.88 0.59 15.78
N MET A 193 0.56 0.58 15.61
CA MET A 193 -0.34 -0.20 16.43
C MET A 193 -0.53 -1.66 15.95
N PRO A 194 -0.68 -1.96 14.65
CA PRO A 194 -0.77 -3.33 14.18
C PRO A 194 0.41 -4.22 14.57
N PRO A 195 1.68 -3.78 14.46
CA PRO A 195 2.81 -4.60 14.87
C PRO A 195 2.71 -5.02 16.34
N LEU A 196 2.27 -4.15 17.26
CA LEU A 196 2.05 -4.53 18.66
C LEU A 196 0.93 -5.58 18.82
N CYS A 197 -0.12 -5.50 18.01
CA CYS A 197 -1.18 -6.52 17.98
C CYS A 197 -0.65 -7.84 17.42
N THR A 198 0.16 -7.80 16.36
CA THR A 198 0.85 -8.95 15.77
C THR A 198 1.86 -9.58 16.73
N VAL A 199 2.51 -8.80 17.59
CA VAL A 199 3.32 -9.35 18.71
C VAL A 199 2.43 -10.15 19.66
N GLY A 200 1.31 -9.57 20.09
CA GLY A 200 0.35 -10.27 20.96
C GLY A 200 -0.18 -11.56 20.33
N TYR A 201 -0.50 -11.53 19.03
CA TYR A 201 -0.90 -12.70 18.25
C TYR A 201 0.21 -13.77 18.21
N GLY A 202 1.43 -13.39 17.81
CA GLY A 202 2.57 -14.31 17.72
C GLY A 202 2.88 -14.99 19.06
N LEU A 203 2.74 -14.25 20.17
CA LEU A 203 2.85 -14.83 21.51
C LEU A 203 1.68 -15.77 21.85
N ALA A 204 0.46 -15.48 21.41
CA ALA A 204 -0.71 -16.32 21.65
C ALA A 204 -0.64 -17.66 20.91
N ILE A 205 -0.14 -17.67 19.67
CA ILE A 205 0.04 -18.89 18.86
C ILE A 205 1.38 -19.61 19.12
N GLY A 206 2.26 -19.04 19.96
CA GLY A 206 3.59 -19.61 20.25
C GLY A 206 4.64 -19.43 19.15
N ASN A 207 4.36 -18.59 18.14
CA ASN A 207 5.28 -18.29 17.05
C ASN A 207 6.21 -17.12 17.43
N ALA A 208 7.37 -17.45 18.00
CA ALA A 208 8.40 -16.48 18.38
C ALA A 208 8.96 -15.68 17.19
N SER A 209 8.89 -16.23 15.97
CA SER A 209 9.37 -15.56 14.76
C SER A 209 8.48 -14.38 14.40
N TYR A 210 7.15 -14.57 14.45
CA TYR A 210 6.17 -13.50 14.21
C TYR A 210 6.24 -12.43 15.29
N ALA A 211 6.29 -12.84 16.57
CA ALA A 211 6.40 -11.90 17.67
C ALA A 211 7.70 -11.09 17.60
N GLY A 212 8.84 -11.74 17.34
CA GLY A 212 10.13 -11.08 17.23
C GLY A 212 10.22 -10.11 16.06
N GLY A 213 9.73 -10.51 14.87
CA GLY A 213 9.75 -9.66 13.69
C GLY A 213 8.80 -8.46 13.78
N ALA A 214 7.60 -8.65 14.34
CA ALA A 214 6.64 -7.56 14.55
C ALA A 214 7.14 -6.56 15.60
N LEU A 215 7.77 -7.04 16.67
CA LEU A 215 8.41 -6.18 17.68
C LEU A 215 9.58 -5.40 17.08
N TYR A 216 10.32 -6.02 16.16
CA TYR A 216 11.41 -5.37 15.43
C TYR A 216 10.88 -4.25 14.51
N LEU A 217 9.80 -4.51 13.77
CA LEU A 217 9.10 -3.50 12.96
C LEU A 217 8.63 -2.31 13.81
N PHE A 218 7.96 -2.56 14.95
CA PHE A 218 7.57 -1.50 15.88
C PHE A 218 8.77 -0.68 16.35
N SER A 219 9.83 -1.36 16.77
CA SER A 219 11.03 -0.73 17.34
C SER A 219 11.71 0.18 16.32
N ILE A 220 11.87 -0.28 15.07
CA ILE A 220 12.42 0.52 13.98
C ILE A 220 11.57 1.76 13.73
N ASN A 221 10.24 1.62 13.59
CA ASN A 221 9.37 2.75 13.33
C ASN A 221 9.41 3.79 14.46
N ALA A 222 9.36 3.34 15.72
CA ALA A 222 9.45 4.22 16.87
C ALA A 222 10.79 4.98 16.91
N VAL A 223 11.90 4.29 16.64
CA VAL A 223 13.24 4.87 16.60
C VAL A 223 13.37 5.93 15.52
N PHE A 224 12.90 5.66 14.29
CA PHE A 224 13.00 6.62 13.18
C PHE A 224 12.08 7.83 13.36
N ILE A 225 10.90 7.66 13.98
CA ILE A 225 10.04 8.80 14.35
C ILE A 225 10.73 9.68 15.41
N ALA A 226 11.34 9.07 16.43
CA ALA A 226 12.10 9.80 17.44
C ALA A 226 13.31 10.51 16.82
N LEU A 227 14.01 9.88 15.88
CA LEU A 227 15.13 10.46 15.14
C LEU A 227 14.68 11.66 14.29
N SER A 228 13.60 11.53 13.52
CA SER A 228 13.04 12.64 12.74
C SER A 228 12.63 13.81 13.62
N THR A 229 12.00 13.53 14.76
CA THR A 229 11.67 14.55 15.77
C THR A 229 12.94 15.26 16.27
N PHE A 230 13.98 14.50 16.60
CA PHE A 230 15.25 15.05 17.04
C PHE A 230 15.89 15.98 16.00
N ILE A 231 15.96 15.52 14.74
CA ILE A 231 16.57 16.27 13.63
C ILE A 231 15.84 17.60 13.43
N VAL A 232 14.51 17.59 13.34
CA VAL A 232 13.74 18.81 13.09
C VAL A 232 13.81 19.76 14.28
N SER A 233 13.66 19.26 15.52
CA SER A 233 13.80 20.10 16.71
C SER A 233 15.19 20.78 16.80
N LYS A 234 16.25 20.10 16.32
CA LYS A 234 17.59 20.72 16.17
C LYS A 234 17.65 21.74 15.05
N ILE A 235 17.09 21.45 13.87
CA ILE A 235 17.06 22.38 12.72
C ILE A 235 16.30 23.67 13.06
N LEU A 236 15.21 23.55 13.81
CA LEU A 236 14.37 24.65 14.29
C LEU A 236 14.95 25.34 15.55
N ARG A 237 16.10 24.87 16.06
CA ARG A 237 16.82 25.46 17.20
C ARG A 237 15.95 25.65 18.43
N PHE A 238 15.29 24.56 18.86
CA PHE A 238 14.52 24.55 20.10
C PHE A 238 15.40 24.94 21.31
N PRO A 239 14.86 25.70 22.26
CA PRO A 239 15.62 26.13 23.43
C PRO A 239 16.00 24.90 24.29
N LEU A 240 17.27 24.85 24.70
CA LEU A 240 17.73 23.81 25.64
C LEU A 240 17.17 24.09 27.03
N VAL A 241 16.72 23.04 27.73
CA VAL A 241 16.18 23.18 29.08
C VAL A 241 17.24 23.75 30.02
N ARG A 242 16.92 24.89 30.66
CA ARG A 242 17.78 25.56 31.64
C ARG A 242 17.58 24.91 33.01
N TYR A 243 18.51 24.05 33.41
CA TYR A 243 18.58 23.58 34.79
C TYR A 243 19.20 24.66 35.68
N ALA A 244 18.53 24.99 36.80
CA ALA A 244 18.95 26.04 37.74
C ALA A 244 20.38 25.86 38.32
N ASN A 245 20.95 24.65 38.24
CA ASN A 245 22.29 24.33 38.76
C ASN A 245 23.33 24.14 37.64
N SER A 246 24.35 25.01 37.57
CA SER A 246 25.41 25.01 36.54
C SER A 246 26.20 23.69 36.43
N LYS A 247 26.55 23.04 37.56
CA LYS A 247 27.23 21.73 37.56
C LYS A 247 26.33 20.58 37.10
N ARG A 248 25.03 20.61 37.44
CA ARG A 248 24.04 19.64 36.91
C ARG A 248 23.84 19.87 35.41
N ARG A 249 23.81 21.12 34.93
CA ARG A 249 23.64 21.44 33.51
C ARG A 249 24.65 20.75 32.60
N LYS A 250 25.94 20.80 32.93
CA LYS A 250 27.00 20.17 32.09
C LYS A 250 26.89 18.64 32.10
N ARG A 251 26.64 18.02 33.26
CA ARG A 251 26.43 16.57 33.38
C ARG A 251 25.16 16.11 32.66
N THR A 252 24.03 16.79 32.85
CA THR A 252 22.77 16.45 32.17
C THR A 252 22.87 16.61 30.67
N ALA A 253 23.52 17.67 30.17
CA ALA A 253 23.77 17.83 28.74
C ALA A 253 24.68 16.74 28.17
N GLN A 254 25.73 16.32 28.91
CA GLN A 254 26.59 15.20 28.52
C GLN A 254 25.81 13.88 28.49
N ILE A 255 24.99 13.61 29.50
CA ILE A 255 24.14 12.41 29.56
C ILE A 255 23.13 12.40 28.41
N ALA A 256 22.46 13.52 28.15
CA ALA A 256 21.52 13.65 27.04
C ALA A 256 22.19 13.43 25.68
N SER A 257 23.37 14.03 25.44
CA SER A 257 24.15 13.80 24.22
C SER A 257 24.63 12.36 24.09
N LEU A 258 25.03 11.72 25.19
CA LEU A 258 25.45 10.32 25.18
C LEU A 258 24.28 9.39 24.85
N ILE A 259 23.10 9.64 25.43
CA ILE A 259 21.88 8.91 25.09
C ILE A 259 21.49 9.16 23.63
N ALA A 260 21.63 10.39 23.13
CA ALA A 260 21.40 10.71 21.72
C ALA A 260 22.24 9.83 20.79
N ILE A 261 23.55 9.75 21.06
CA ILE A 261 24.48 8.94 20.27
C ILE A 261 24.13 7.45 20.42
N ALA A 262 23.82 7.00 21.64
CA ALA A 262 23.45 5.62 21.92
C ALA A 262 22.15 5.18 21.21
N VAL A 263 21.24 6.11 20.91
CA VAL A 263 20.05 5.83 20.08
C VAL A 263 20.40 5.93 18.60
N MET A 264 21.05 7.00 18.15
CA MET A 264 21.32 7.26 16.72
C MET A 264 22.20 6.20 16.07
N VAL A 265 23.30 5.79 16.71
CA VAL A 265 24.28 4.88 16.10
C VAL A 265 23.67 3.50 15.80
N PRO A 266 22.97 2.84 16.75
CA PRO A 266 22.27 1.58 16.46
C PRO A 266 21.17 1.75 15.41
N SER A 267 20.47 2.88 15.38
CA SER A 267 19.40 3.15 14.42
C SER A 267 19.91 3.11 12.98
N VAL A 268 21.00 3.83 12.73
CA VAL A 268 21.65 3.87 11.41
C VAL A 268 22.17 2.49 11.03
N TRP A 269 22.80 1.78 11.97
CA TRP A 269 23.28 0.42 11.74
C TRP A 269 22.15 -0.57 11.41
N LEU A 270 21.04 -0.53 12.15
CA LEU A 270 19.85 -1.36 11.89
C LEU A 270 19.26 -1.07 10.51
N PHE A 271 19.22 0.20 10.09
CA PHE A 271 18.74 0.58 8.76
C PHE A 271 19.64 0.04 7.64
N ILE A 272 20.96 0.18 7.76
CA ILE A 272 21.89 -0.39 6.77
C ILE A 272 21.71 -1.90 6.70
N LYS A 273 21.61 -2.58 7.84
CA LYS A 273 21.38 -4.02 7.89
C LYS A 273 20.06 -4.44 7.23
N LEU A 274 18.97 -3.71 7.48
CA LEU A 274 17.67 -3.96 6.86
C LEU A 274 17.72 -3.70 5.35
N LEU A 275 18.41 -2.64 4.93
CA LEU A 275 18.62 -2.28 3.53
C LEU A 275 19.36 -3.40 2.80
N ASP A 276 20.49 -3.86 3.34
CA ASP A 276 21.27 -4.95 2.73
C ASP A 276 20.46 -6.26 2.67
N GLN A 277 19.71 -6.59 3.73
CA GLN A 277 18.84 -7.77 3.73
C GLN A 277 17.77 -7.69 2.63
N GLN A 278 17.06 -6.56 2.53
CA GLN A 278 15.99 -6.40 1.55
C GLN A 278 16.52 -6.34 0.11
N VAL A 279 17.70 -5.74 -0.10
CA VAL A 279 18.39 -5.75 -1.39
C VAL A 279 18.77 -7.17 -1.77
N PHE A 280 19.33 -7.95 -0.84
CA PHE A 280 19.65 -9.36 -1.05
C PHE A 280 18.41 -10.19 -1.43
N GLU A 281 17.30 -10.03 -0.70
CA GLU A 281 16.05 -10.75 -0.98
C GLU A 281 15.46 -10.39 -2.35
N ASN A 282 15.45 -9.10 -2.69
CA ASN A 282 14.95 -8.62 -3.98
C ASN A 282 15.83 -9.10 -5.14
N LYS A 283 17.15 -9.03 -4.98
CA LYS A 283 18.11 -9.51 -5.99
C LYS A 283 18.04 -11.02 -6.16
N THR A 284 17.87 -11.78 -5.08
CA THR A 284 17.63 -13.22 -5.15
C THR A 284 16.36 -13.54 -5.92
N LYS A 285 15.26 -12.84 -5.63
CA LYS A 285 13.98 -13.02 -6.35
C LYS A 285 14.11 -12.69 -7.83
N GLU A 286 14.82 -11.62 -8.17
CA GLU A 286 15.13 -11.24 -9.55
C GLU A 286 15.98 -12.31 -10.25
N PHE A 287 17.04 -12.79 -9.58
CA PHE A 287 17.94 -13.84 -10.07
C PHE A 287 17.18 -15.14 -10.35
N VAL A 288 16.41 -15.66 -9.39
CA VAL A 288 15.63 -16.89 -9.56
C VAL A 288 14.60 -16.74 -10.69
N LYS A 289 13.94 -15.58 -10.80
CA LYS A 289 12.92 -15.35 -11.82
C LYS A 289 13.50 -15.21 -13.23
N ASN A 290 14.66 -14.57 -13.37
CA ASN A 290 15.18 -14.17 -14.68
C ASN A 290 16.28 -15.10 -15.21
N ILE A 291 17.13 -15.64 -14.33
CA ILE A 291 18.33 -16.41 -14.68
C ILE A 291 18.07 -17.92 -14.55
N ILE A 292 17.39 -18.36 -13.49
CA ILE A 292 17.07 -19.79 -13.29
C ILE A 292 15.87 -20.17 -14.15
N ARG A 293 16.15 -20.41 -15.44
CA ARG A 293 15.18 -20.87 -16.43
C ARG A 293 15.78 -21.99 -17.27
N TYR A 294 15.02 -23.07 -17.42
CA TYR A 294 15.40 -24.19 -18.27
C TYR A 294 14.16 -24.78 -18.95
N GLU A 295 14.26 -25.09 -20.24
CA GLU A 295 13.12 -25.59 -20.99
C GLU A 295 12.64 -26.95 -20.45
N GLY A 296 11.39 -27.00 -20.00
CA GLY A 296 10.80 -28.18 -19.38
C GLY A 296 11.13 -28.36 -17.90
N ALA A 297 11.74 -27.38 -17.23
CA ALA A 297 11.85 -27.32 -15.77
C ALA A 297 11.31 -25.99 -15.23
N GLU A 298 10.48 -26.05 -14.20
CA GLU A 298 9.83 -24.89 -13.59
C GLU A 298 10.21 -24.75 -12.11
N VAL A 299 10.38 -23.51 -11.66
CA VAL A 299 10.64 -23.20 -10.25
C VAL A 299 9.33 -23.24 -9.47
N VAL A 300 9.21 -24.22 -8.58
CA VAL A 300 8.00 -24.39 -7.76
C VAL A 300 8.07 -23.53 -6.50
N LYS A 301 9.25 -23.51 -5.86
CA LYS A 301 9.50 -22.75 -4.65
C LYS A 301 10.96 -22.37 -4.60
N PHE A 302 11.26 -21.24 -3.99
CA PHE A 302 12.61 -20.94 -3.55
C PHE A 302 12.56 -20.39 -2.13
N THR A 303 13.64 -20.59 -1.40
CA THR A 303 13.85 -20.01 -0.07
C THR A 303 15.22 -19.39 -0.02
N GLN A 304 15.34 -18.30 0.74
CA GLN A 304 16.61 -17.62 0.92
C GLN A 304 16.82 -17.28 2.39
N ASP A 305 18.07 -17.36 2.83
CA ASP A 305 18.49 -16.90 4.15
C ASP A 305 19.66 -15.93 3.99
N TYR A 306 19.40 -14.67 4.35
CA TYR A 306 20.38 -13.59 4.34
C TYR A 306 21.57 -13.86 5.28
N LYS A 307 21.34 -14.49 6.44
CA LYS A 307 22.40 -14.75 7.42
C LYS A 307 23.36 -15.83 6.95
N SER A 308 22.82 -16.93 6.44
CA SER A 308 23.64 -18.05 5.95
C SER A 308 24.08 -17.88 4.50
N LYS A 309 23.60 -16.83 3.80
CA LYS A 309 23.78 -16.62 2.36
C LYS A 309 23.41 -17.85 1.52
N ASN A 310 22.37 -18.57 1.91
CA ASN A 310 21.92 -19.77 1.19
C ASN A 310 20.68 -19.44 0.35
N ILE A 311 20.66 -19.90 -0.90
CA ILE A 311 19.51 -19.83 -1.79
C ILE A 311 19.17 -21.28 -2.16
N ASN A 312 18.00 -21.77 -1.72
CA ASN A 312 17.51 -23.10 -2.07
C ASN A 312 16.42 -22.96 -3.12
N VAL A 313 16.57 -23.63 -4.26
CA VAL A 313 15.60 -23.58 -5.36
C VAL A 313 15.08 -24.98 -5.64
N TYR A 314 13.76 -25.13 -5.66
CA TYR A 314 13.08 -26.40 -5.89
C TYR A 314 12.49 -26.41 -7.29
N LEU A 315 13.01 -27.28 -8.14
CA LEU A 315 12.62 -27.43 -9.53
C LEU A 315 11.77 -28.69 -9.74
N ILE A 316 10.77 -28.61 -10.62
CA ILE A 316 10.02 -29.76 -11.12
C ILE A 316 10.11 -29.82 -12.65
N GLY A 317 10.08 -31.03 -13.20
CA GLY A 317 10.15 -31.26 -14.65
C GLY A 317 11.39 -32.03 -15.06
N ARG A 318 11.95 -31.69 -16.23
CA ARG A 318 13.16 -32.33 -16.77
C ARG A 318 14.37 -32.03 -15.88
N PRO A 319 15.23 -33.02 -15.59
CA PRO A 319 16.44 -32.78 -14.81
C PRO A 319 17.35 -31.82 -15.55
N VAL A 320 17.67 -30.70 -14.90
CA VAL A 320 18.60 -29.68 -15.40
C VAL A 320 20.02 -30.25 -15.32
N PRO A 321 20.74 -30.29 -16.45
CA PRO A 321 22.09 -30.83 -16.48
C PRO A 321 23.11 -29.91 -15.76
N GLN A 322 24.17 -30.53 -15.22
CA GLN A 322 25.14 -29.85 -14.34
C GLN A 322 25.87 -28.67 -15.01
N ASN A 323 26.06 -28.71 -16.33
CA ASN A 323 26.62 -27.59 -17.08
C ASN A 323 25.79 -26.31 -16.94
N LYS A 324 24.45 -26.42 -16.97
CA LYS A 324 23.55 -25.28 -16.81
C LYS A 324 23.52 -24.79 -15.37
N ILE A 325 23.61 -25.70 -14.40
CA ILE A 325 23.73 -25.33 -12.97
C ILE A 325 25.03 -24.57 -12.72
N ASN A 326 26.15 -25.00 -13.32
CA ASN A 326 27.42 -24.29 -13.23
C ASN A 326 27.38 -22.91 -13.89
N GLU A 327 26.64 -22.76 -15.00
CA GLU A 327 26.37 -21.45 -15.61
C GLU A 327 25.62 -20.53 -14.64
N TRP A 328 24.56 -21.03 -14.00
CA TRP A 328 23.84 -20.25 -12.98
C TRP A 328 24.72 -19.89 -11.79
N LEU A 329 25.57 -20.80 -11.31
CA LEU A 329 26.54 -20.50 -10.25
C LEU A 329 27.52 -19.40 -10.66
N SER A 330 28.01 -19.41 -11.90
CA SER A 330 28.88 -18.34 -12.40
C SER A 330 28.17 -16.99 -12.51
N GLU A 331 26.92 -16.98 -12.98
CA GLU A 331 26.12 -15.76 -13.06
C GLU A 331 25.75 -15.23 -11.65
N LEU A 332 25.57 -16.11 -10.67
CA LEU A 332 25.34 -15.74 -9.28
C LEU A 332 26.54 -14.99 -8.70
N GLU A 333 27.76 -15.48 -8.96
CA GLU A 333 28.99 -14.82 -8.50
C GLU A 333 29.22 -13.45 -9.14
N LYS A 334 28.72 -13.24 -10.36
CA LYS A 334 28.79 -11.94 -11.06
C LYS A 334 27.70 -10.96 -10.64
N THR A 335 26.65 -11.45 -9.96
CA THR A 335 25.51 -10.61 -9.59
C THR A 335 25.88 -9.78 -8.35
N GLU A 336 25.89 -8.46 -8.53
CA GLU A 336 26.15 -7.52 -7.43
C GLU A 336 25.22 -7.77 -6.25
N LYS A 337 25.76 -7.74 -5.02
CA LYS A 337 25.07 -8.03 -3.75
C LYS A 337 24.67 -9.48 -3.51
N LEU A 338 25.00 -10.41 -4.41
CA LEU A 338 24.86 -11.86 -4.22
C LEU A 338 26.22 -12.57 -4.17
N GLU A 339 27.31 -11.83 -3.95
CA GLU A 339 28.65 -12.41 -3.91
C GLU A 339 28.79 -13.38 -2.72
N GLN A 340 29.42 -14.52 -2.97
CA GLN A 340 29.67 -15.59 -1.98
C GLN A 340 28.38 -16.23 -1.44
N THR A 341 27.34 -16.29 -2.26
CA THR A 341 26.10 -16.98 -1.93
C THR A 341 26.12 -18.42 -2.41
N HIS A 342 25.54 -19.32 -1.63
CA HIS A 342 25.50 -20.73 -1.93
C HIS A 342 24.14 -21.07 -2.54
N LEU A 343 24.11 -21.32 -3.85
CA LEU A 343 22.93 -21.80 -4.54
C LEU A 343 22.86 -23.32 -4.46
N ARG A 344 21.76 -23.82 -3.91
CA ARG A 344 21.43 -25.25 -3.83
C ARG A 344 20.19 -25.51 -4.67
N ILE A 345 20.35 -26.32 -5.71
CA ILE A 345 19.26 -26.73 -6.58
C ILE A 345 18.77 -28.11 -6.10
N TYR A 346 17.48 -28.22 -5.83
CA TYR A 346 16.82 -29.48 -5.50
C TYR A 346 15.91 -29.86 -6.68
N GLN A 347 16.15 -31.04 -7.23
CA GLN A 347 15.39 -31.57 -8.36
C GLN A 347 14.81 -32.93 -7.98
N GLY A 348 13.62 -33.26 -8.48
CA GLY A 348 12.94 -34.52 -8.16
C GLY A 348 13.69 -35.80 -8.57
N ALA A 349 14.82 -35.69 -9.27
CA ALA A 349 15.64 -36.81 -9.73
C ALA A 349 16.79 -37.20 -8.79
N ASP A 350 17.09 -36.42 -7.74
CA ASP A 350 18.16 -36.76 -6.78
C ASP A 350 17.69 -37.88 -5.83
N GLN A 351 18.00 -39.12 -6.22
CA GLN A 351 17.64 -40.38 -5.55
C GLN A 351 18.47 -40.67 -4.28
N THR A 352 18.78 -39.67 -3.44
CA THR A 352 19.37 -39.91 -2.12
C THR A 352 18.26 -39.94 -1.06
N GLY A 353 18.12 -41.07 -0.38
CA GLY A 353 16.94 -41.45 0.43
C GLY A 353 16.51 -40.50 1.57
N GLU A 354 17.34 -39.55 1.97
CA GLU A 354 16.96 -38.52 2.96
C GLU A 354 16.24 -37.31 2.35
N ILE A 355 16.51 -36.98 1.08
CA ILE A 355 15.96 -35.78 0.41
C ILE A 355 14.58 -36.09 -0.16
N SER A 356 14.37 -37.28 -0.70
CA SER A 356 13.05 -37.78 -1.12
C SER A 356 12.08 -37.85 0.07
N ALA A 357 12.56 -38.23 1.27
CA ALA A 357 11.75 -38.25 2.50
C ALA A 357 11.34 -36.85 2.98
N LYS A 358 12.22 -35.83 2.89
CA LYS A 358 11.86 -34.43 3.18
C LYS A 358 10.92 -33.82 2.13
N LEU A 359 10.95 -34.33 0.90
CA LEU A 359 10.12 -33.85 -0.21
C LEU A 359 8.77 -34.58 -0.35
N SER A 360 8.49 -35.65 0.42
CA SER A 360 7.38 -36.58 0.09
C SER A 360 6.08 -36.48 0.89
N GLY A 361 5.90 -35.51 1.78
CA GLY A 361 4.61 -35.37 2.50
C GLY A 361 4.19 -33.92 2.69
N GLU A 362 4.80 -33.26 3.67
CA GLU A 362 4.40 -31.93 4.11
C GLU A 362 4.72 -30.83 3.09
N ILE A 363 5.91 -30.88 2.47
CA ILE A 363 6.31 -29.88 1.48
C ILE A 363 5.49 -30.01 0.19
N LYS A 364 5.20 -31.23 -0.29
CA LYS A 364 4.34 -31.45 -1.47
C LYS A 364 2.89 -31.05 -1.20
N ALA A 365 2.36 -31.39 -0.04
CA ALA A 365 1.00 -31.01 0.35
C ALA A 365 0.87 -29.49 0.46
N GLY A 366 1.77 -28.82 1.19
CA GLY A 366 1.74 -27.36 1.33
C GLY A 366 1.99 -26.61 0.01
N ILE A 367 2.85 -27.14 -0.87
CA ILE A 367 3.03 -26.57 -2.23
C ILE A 367 1.76 -26.75 -3.07
N LEU A 368 1.13 -27.93 -3.03
CA LEU A 368 -0.08 -28.21 -3.80
C LEU A 368 -1.25 -27.37 -3.30
N GLU A 369 -1.35 -27.18 -1.98
CA GLU A 369 -2.31 -26.30 -1.34
C GLU A 369 -2.09 -24.83 -1.73
N ASP A 370 -0.86 -24.30 -1.60
CA ASP A 370 -0.52 -22.94 -2.05
C ASP A 370 -0.82 -22.73 -3.54
N LEU A 371 -0.51 -23.71 -4.39
CA LEU A 371 -0.81 -23.65 -5.83
C LEU A 371 -2.31 -23.72 -6.10
N TYR A 372 -3.05 -24.54 -5.35
CA TYR A 372 -4.50 -24.67 -5.48
C TYR A 372 -5.20 -23.36 -5.09
N VAL A 373 -4.88 -22.82 -3.92
CA VAL A 373 -5.41 -21.54 -3.42
C VAL A 373 -5.09 -20.40 -4.39
N LYS A 374 -3.84 -20.33 -4.88
CA LYS A 374 -3.44 -19.29 -5.82
C LYS A 374 -4.13 -19.44 -7.17
N ASN A 375 -4.34 -20.67 -7.66
CA ASN A 375 -5.11 -20.91 -8.88
C ASN A 375 -6.57 -20.54 -8.70
N GLU A 376 -7.19 -20.88 -7.57
CA GLU A 376 -8.58 -20.51 -7.27
C GLU A 376 -8.75 -18.99 -7.27
N GLN A 377 -7.85 -18.25 -6.62
CA GLN A 377 -7.83 -16.78 -6.66
C GLN A 377 -7.65 -16.23 -8.08
N LEU A 378 -6.77 -16.83 -8.89
CA LEU A 378 -6.56 -16.43 -10.28
C LEU A 378 -7.79 -16.67 -11.16
N ILE A 379 -8.48 -17.79 -10.94
CA ILE A 379 -9.73 -18.14 -11.61
C ILE A 379 -10.82 -17.15 -11.21
N GLN A 380 -11.02 -16.90 -9.91
CA GLN A 380 -11.99 -15.92 -9.42
C GLN A 380 -11.76 -14.52 -10.00
N ASN A 381 -10.52 -14.01 -9.98
CA ASN A 381 -10.18 -12.71 -10.59
C ASN A 381 -10.45 -12.68 -12.10
N LYS A 382 -10.22 -13.79 -12.80
CA LYS A 382 -10.53 -13.92 -14.23
C LYS A 382 -12.04 -13.94 -14.47
N ASP A 383 -12.80 -14.65 -13.65
CA ASP A 383 -14.26 -14.73 -13.75
C ASP A 383 -14.91 -13.37 -13.48
N GLU A 384 -14.43 -12.61 -12.49
CA GLU A 384 -14.86 -11.22 -12.26
C GLU A 384 -14.57 -10.34 -13.48
N LYS A 385 -13.39 -10.49 -14.09
CA LYS A 385 -13.03 -9.73 -15.28
C LYS A 385 -13.89 -10.12 -16.50
N ILE A 386 -14.17 -11.41 -16.67
CA ILE A 386 -15.07 -11.91 -17.71
C ILE A 386 -16.47 -11.32 -17.52
N SER A 387 -17.03 -11.39 -16.31
CA SER A 387 -18.34 -10.83 -15.99
C SER A 387 -18.40 -9.31 -16.26
N PHE A 388 -17.36 -8.57 -15.88
CA PHE A 388 -17.24 -7.15 -16.20
C PHE A 388 -17.25 -6.88 -17.72
N LEU A 389 -16.45 -7.64 -18.48
CA LEU A 389 -16.38 -7.49 -19.94
C LEU A 389 -17.68 -7.91 -20.64
N GLU A 390 -18.35 -8.95 -20.16
CA GLU A 390 -19.67 -9.38 -20.66
C GLU A 390 -20.72 -8.29 -20.44
N ASN A 391 -20.70 -7.63 -19.28
CA ASN A 391 -21.59 -6.50 -18.98
C ASN A 391 -21.31 -5.30 -19.91
N GLU A 392 -20.04 -4.94 -20.13
CA GLU A 392 -19.66 -3.89 -21.08
C GLU A 392 -20.11 -4.22 -22.51
N ILE A 393 -19.93 -5.46 -22.96
CA ILE A 393 -20.41 -5.92 -24.28
C ILE A 393 -21.94 -5.85 -24.35
N ALA A 394 -22.66 -6.23 -23.29
CA ALA A 394 -24.12 -6.14 -23.24
C ALA A 394 -24.60 -4.69 -23.35
N LEU A 395 -23.92 -3.75 -22.68
CA LEU A 395 -24.21 -2.31 -22.76
C LEU A 395 -23.90 -1.73 -24.15
N MET A 396 -22.78 -2.12 -24.77
CA MET A 396 -22.43 -1.69 -26.14
C MET A 396 -23.40 -2.22 -27.19
N LYS A 397 -23.89 -3.46 -27.06
CA LYS A 397 -24.93 -4.01 -27.97
C LYS A 397 -26.22 -3.17 -27.93
N VAL A 398 -26.53 -2.54 -26.80
CA VAL A 398 -27.71 -1.66 -26.66
C VAL A 398 -27.54 -0.33 -27.40
N GLN A 399 -26.33 0.22 -27.48
CA GLN A 399 -26.08 1.49 -28.17
C GLN A 399 -26.17 1.42 -29.69
N ASN A 400 -26.07 0.22 -30.30
CA ASN A 400 -26.04 0.06 -31.75
C ASN A 400 -27.41 -0.16 -32.41
N VAL A 401 -28.52 -0.09 -31.67
CA VAL A 401 -29.87 -0.11 -32.28
C VAL A 401 -30.20 1.30 -32.77
N PRO A 402 -30.40 1.54 -34.08
CA PRO A 402 -30.73 2.86 -34.63
C PRO A 402 -32.21 3.19 -34.33
N PHE A 403 -32.53 3.34 -33.05
CA PHE A 403 -33.90 3.46 -32.53
C PHE A 403 -34.66 4.62 -33.20
N LYS A 404 -33.98 5.74 -33.41
CA LYS A 404 -34.57 6.92 -34.05
C LYS A 404 -35.00 6.63 -35.49
N GLU A 405 -34.13 6.01 -36.29
CA GLU A 405 -34.43 5.67 -37.69
C GLU A 405 -35.58 4.66 -37.79
N LEU A 406 -35.56 3.62 -36.94
CA LEU A 406 -36.62 2.62 -36.88
C LEU A 406 -37.96 3.22 -36.46
N SER A 407 -37.96 4.15 -35.51
CA SER A 407 -39.18 4.81 -35.03
C SER A 407 -39.84 5.68 -36.11
N GLU A 408 -39.04 6.40 -36.90
CA GLU A 408 -39.54 7.23 -38.00
C GLU A 408 -40.06 6.37 -39.15
N GLU A 409 -39.34 5.30 -39.53
CA GLU A 409 -39.76 4.38 -40.59
C GLU A 409 -41.07 3.64 -40.23
N LEU A 410 -41.23 3.24 -38.97
CA LEU A 410 -42.44 2.58 -38.49
C LEU A 410 -43.64 3.54 -38.45
N LYS A 411 -43.43 4.81 -38.07
CA LYS A 411 -44.48 5.84 -38.10
C LYS A 411 -44.95 6.17 -39.52
N ILE A 412 -44.05 6.15 -40.51
CA ILE A 412 -44.38 6.38 -41.92
C ILE A 412 -45.23 5.24 -42.48
N ASN A 413 -44.89 3.99 -42.14
CA ASN A 413 -45.54 2.81 -42.72
C ASN A 413 -46.81 2.36 -41.98
N TYR A 414 -46.99 2.76 -40.72
CA TYR A 414 -48.10 2.30 -39.88
C TYR A 414 -48.75 3.46 -39.10
N GLU A 415 -49.79 4.07 -39.69
CA GLU A 415 -50.49 5.21 -39.10
C GLU A 415 -51.24 4.89 -37.79
N GLY A 416 -51.55 3.61 -37.56
CA GLY A 416 -52.25 3.11 -36.38
C GLY A 416 -51.40 2.98 -35.11
N VAL A 417 -50.08 3.17 -35.20
CA VAL A 417 -49.17 3.07 -34.05
C VAL A 417 -49.13 4.39 -33.29
N GLU A 418 -49.41 4.33 -31.99
CA GLU A 418 -49.40 5.46 -31.06
C GLU A 418 -48.04 5.63 -30.39
N THR A 419 -47.44 4.52 -29.91
CA THR A 419 -46.11 4.56 -29.28
C THR A 419 -45.27 3.38 -29.71
N PHE A 420 -43.96 3.62 -29.88
CA PHE A 420 -42.93 2.64 -30.19
C PHE A 420 -41.84 2.75 -29.13
N SER A 421 -41.46 1.63 -28.53
CA SER A 421 -40.43 1.61 -27.48
C SER A 421 -39.56 0.36 -27.58
N TYR A 422 -38.32 0.50 -27.15
CA TYR A 422 -37.32 -0.56 -27.13
C TYR A 422 -36.83 -0.74 -25.70
N SER A 423 -36.75 -1.99 -25.24
CA SER A 423 -36.29 -2.32 -23.89
C SER A 423 -35.62 -3.70 -23.91
N ASN A 424 -34.66 -3.92 -23.01
CA ASN A 424 -34.14 -5.27 -22.79
C ASN A 424 -34.90 -5.90 -21.62
N LYS A 425 -35.48 -7.07 -21.86
CA LYS A 425 -36.07 -7.89 -20.82
C LYS A 425 -35.02 -8.86 -20.31
N ILE A 426 -34.61 -8.67 -19.06
CA ILE A 426 -33.77 -9.63 -18.35
C ILE A 426 -34.65 -10.82 -17.95
N THR A 427 -34.24 -12.01 -18.36
CA THR A 427 -34.92 -13.27 -18.05
C THR A 427 -33.93 -14.21 -17.39
N THR A 428 -34.39 -15.02 -16.45
CA THR A 428 -33.54 -16.02 -15.79
C THR A 428 -34.32 -17.32 -15.66
N ASN A 429 -33.63 -18.44 -15.85
CA ASN A 429 -34.13 -19.77 -15.51
C ASN A 429 -33.49 -20.30 -14.22
N TYR A 430 -32.94 -19.39 -13.40
CA TYR A 430 -32.20 -19.69 -12.15
C TYR A 430 -30.88 -20.47 -12.34
N LYS A 431 -30.46 -20.71 -13.58
CA LYS A 431 -29.14 -21.28 -13.94
C LYS A 431 -28.34 -20.38 -14.88
N LYS A 432 -29.02 -19.61 -15.72
CA LYS A 432 -28.44 -18.63 -16.64
C LYS A 432 -29.37 -17.42 -16.70
N THR A 433 -28.78 -16.23 -16.61
CA THR A 433 -29.46 -14.96 -16.87
C THR A 433 -29.21 -14.58 -18.32
N ASP A 434 -30.28 -14.28 -19.06
CA ASP A 434 -30.23 -13.91 -20.46
C ASP A 434 -31.04 -12.62 -20.70
N THR A 435 -30.62 -11.83 -21.67
CA THR A 435 -31.23 -10.55 -22.03
C THR A 435 -31.86 -10.66 -23.41
N LEU A 436 -33.18 -10.52 -23.48
CA LEU A 436 -33.92 -10.52 -24.74
C LEU A 436 -34.29 -9.09 -25.13
N PRO A 437 -33.98 -8.64 -26.36
CA PRO A 437 -34.46 -7.38 -26.87
C PRO A 437 -35.97 -7.47 -27.12
N VAL A 438 -36.73 -6.55 -26.52
CA VAL A 438 -38.19 -6.47 -26.60
C VAL A 438 -38.59 -5.12 -27.16
N ILE A 439 -39.37 -5.16 -28.23
CA ILE A 439 -40.00 -3.98 -28.82
C ILE A 439 -41.45 -3.97 -28.40
N ASN A 440 -41.88 -2.86 -27.76
CA ASN A 440 -43.27 -2.69 -27.36
C ASN A 440 -43.95 -1.63 -28.23
N ILE A 441 -45.14 -2.00 -28.71
CA ILE A 441 -45.97 -1.17 -29.58
C ILE A 441 -47.30 -0.92 -28.88
N ARG A 442 -47.76 0.33 -28.89
CA ARG A 442 -49.12 0.70 -28.48
C ARG A 442 -49.87 1.19 -29.71
N TRP A 443 -51.08 0.67 -29.92
CA TRP A 443 -51.95 1.05 -31.02
C TRP A 443 -52.94 2.13 -30.58
N LYS A 444 -53.34 3.00 -31.52
CA LYS A 444 -54.43 3.95 -31.29
C LYS A 444 -55.76 3.20 -31.03
N LYS A 445 -56.66 3.85 -30.30
CA LYS A 445 -57.91 3.23 -29.80
C LYS A 445 -58.89 2.81 -30.90
N ASP A 446 -58.76 3.38 -32.08
CA ASP A 446 -59.60 3.19 -33.27
C ASP A 446 -59.14 2.04 -34.18
N VAL A 447 -57.95 1.45 -33.95
CA VAL A 447 -57.44 0.34 -34.76
C VAL A 447 -58.10 -0.99 -34.38
N SER A 448 -58.64 -1.70 -35.36
CA SER A 448 -59.35 -2.97 -35.15
C SER A 448 -58.43 -4.11 -34.71
N LEU A 449 -58.91 -5.06 -33.90
CA LEU A 449 -58.12 -6.20 -33.42
C LEU A 449 -57.54 -7.08 -34.54
N LYS A 450 -58.23 -7.16 -35.68
CA LYS A 450 -57.78 -7.92 -36.86
C LYS A 450 -56.61 -7.25 -37.57
N GLU A 451 -56.65 -5.92 -37.65
CA GLU A 451 -55.61 -5.08 -38.25
C GLU A 451 -54.36 -5.07 -37.38
N ARG A 452 -54.49 -4.88 -36.06
CA ARG A 452 -53.37 -4.98 -35.11
C ARG A 452 -52.59 -6.28 -35.23
N ARG A 453 -53.27 -7.42 -35.30
CA ARG A 453 -52.62 -8.74 -35.43
C ARG A 453 -51.89 -8.91 -36.77
N THR A 454 -52.41 -8.31 -37.83
CA THR A 454 -51.83 -8.40 -39.17
C THR A 454 -50.56 -7.55 -39.25
N ASP A 455 -50.63 -6.31 -38.75
CA ASP A 455 -49.51 -5.38 -38.79
C ASP A 455 -48.43 -5.73 -37.76
N LEU A 456 -48.78 -6.25 -36.59
CA LEU A 456 -47.80 -6.72 -35.61
C LEU A 456 -46.90 -7.84 -36.17
N LYS A 457 -47.47 -8.77 -36.95
CA LYS A 457 -46.69 -9.81 -37.65
C LYS A 457 -45.74 -9.23 -38.69
N LYS A 458 -46.21 -8.28 -39.51
CA LYS A 458 -45.36 -7.61 -40.53
C LYS A 458 -44.23 -6.82 -39.88
N ILE A 459 -44.52 -6.12 -38.78
CA ILE A 459 -43.53 -5.37 -38.01
C ILE A 459 -42.49 -6.31 -37.41
N GLU A 460 -42.90 -7.46 -36.87
CA GLU A 460 -41.98 -8.47 -36.35
C GLU A 460 -41.03 -9.02 -37.43
N GLU A 461 -41.54 -9.37 -38.62
CA GLU A 461 -40.73 -9.85 -39.75
C GLU A 461 -39.76 -8.76 -40.25
N TRP A 462 -40.23 -7.51 -40.39
CA TRP A 462 -39.41 -6.38 -40.80
C TRP A 462 -38.29 -6.08 -39.80
N LEU A 463 -38.58 -6.09 -38.49
CA LEU A 463 -37.58 -5.82 -37.45
C LEU A 463 -36.53 -6.95 -37.37
N LYS A 464 -36.94 -8.22 -37.52
CA LYS A 464 -35.99 -9.35 -37.60
C LYS A 464 -35.04 -9.19 -38.79
N PHE A 465 -35.55 -8.78 -39.94
CA PHE A 465 -34.73 -8.52 -41.13
C PHE A 465 -33.76 -7.35 -40.96
N LYS A 466 -34.22 -6.20 -40.44
CA LYS A 466 -33.42 -4.98 -40.26
C LYS A 466 -32.34 -5.12 -39.18
N LEU A 467 -32.69 -5.73 -38.04
CA LEU A 467 -31.79 -5.82 -36.88
C LEU A 467 -30.84 -7.02 -36.95
N LYS A 468 -31.06 -7.97 -37.86
CA LYS A 468 -30.27 -9.22 -37.98
C LYS A 468 -30.12 -9.95 -36.64
N LEU A 469 -31.16 -9.91 -35.80
CA LEU A 469 -31.18 -10.55 -34.49
C LEU A 469 -31.88 -11.91 -34.62
N ASP A 470 -31.23 -12.98 -34.13
CA ASP A 470 -31.80 -14.33 -34.11
C ASP A 470 -32.98 -14.45 -33.12
N THR A 471 -33.02 -13.58 -32.09
CA THR A 471 -34.04 -13.56 -31.05
C THR A 471 -34.54 -12.14 -30.80
N LEU A 472 -35.76 -11.85 -31.26
CA LEU A 472 -36.46 -10.58 -31.02
C LEU A 472 -37.91 -10.88 -30.63
N GLN A 473 -38.38 -10.27 -29.55
CA GLN A 473 -39.79 -10.35 -29.15
C GLN A 473 -40.48 -9.01 -29.42
N VAL A 474 -41.58 -9.04 -30.17
CA VAL A 474 -42.47 -7.88 -30.35
C VAL A 474 -43.74 -8.11 -29.54
N SER A 475 -44.03 -7.20 -28.61
CA SER A 475 -45.22 -7.29 -27.75
C SER A 475 -46.08 -6.03 -27.84
N GLU A 476 -47.40 -6.22 -27.77
CA GLU A 476 -48.32 -5.11 -27.53
C GLU A 476 -48.19 -4.68 -26.05
N TYR A 477 -48.16 -3.37 -25.79
CA TYR A 477 -48.22 -2.86 -24.43
C TYR A 477 -49.56 -3.33 -23.81
N PRO A 478 -49.55 -3.87 -22.58
CA PRO A 478 -50.79 -4.29 -21.93
C PRO A 478 -51.79 -3.14 -21.74
#